data_AF-A0A6N7Q7E5-F1
#
_entry.id   AF-A0A6N7Q7E5-F1
#
_cell.length_a   1.000
_cell.length_b   1.000
_cell.length_c   1.000
_cell.angle_alpha   90.00
_cell.angle_beta   90.00
_cell.angle_gamma   90.00
#
_symmetry.space_group_name_H-M   'P 1'
#
loop_
_entity.id
_entity.type
_entity.pdbx_description
1 polymer ?
#
loop_
_entity_poly.entity_id
_entity_poly.type
_entity_poly.pdbx_seq_one_letter_code
_entity_poly.pdbx_strand_id
1 'polypeptide(L)'
;MNILRRVAHAVLDLEKMRCEKTVNVFRKIGLYRRLLESTGTEPKVAAEIESQMLSIMEEGILEQHMLCSRFVRGELAFIEFVQEWKVWYGEYAAWCDRVSLDAFRYAA
;
A
#
# COMPACT_ATOMS: atom_id res chain seq x y z
N MET A 1 1.49 28.82 7.24
CA MET A 1 1.04 27.84 6.21
C MET A 1 -0.22 28.38 5.56
N ASN A 2 -0.28 28.55 4.23
CA ASN A 2 -1.44 29.16 3.54
C ASN A 2 -2.64 28.18 3.47
N ILE A 3 -3.84 28.69 3.16
CA ILE A 3 -5.08 27.89 3.11
C ILE A 3 -4.98 26.71 2.13
N LEU A 4 -4.32 26.90 0.97
CA LEU A 4 -4.12 25.85 -0.04
C LEU A 4 -3.32 24.67 0.50
N ARG A 5 -2.21 24.92 1.22
CA ARG A 5 -1.41 23.86 1.85
C ARG A 5 -2.19 23.12 2.93
N ARG A 6 -3.05 23.82 3.69
CA ARG A 6 -3.92 23.18 4.70
C ARG A 6 -4.94 22.26 4.05
N VAL A 7 -5.57 22.70 2.95
CA VAL A 7 -6.50 21.88 2.18
C VAL A 7 -5.80 20.66 1.58
N ALA A 8 -4.61 20.84 1.01
CA ALA A 8 -3.83 19.73 0.45
C ALA A 8 -3.47 18.67 1.51
N HIS A 9 -3.06 19.09 2.72
CA HIS A 9 -2.83 18.18 3.85
C HIS A 9 -4.10 17.44 4.25
N ALA A 10 -5.22 18.15 4.40
CA ALA A 10 -6.49 17.52 4.77
C ALA A 10 -6.97 16.48 3.72
N VAL A 11 -6.78 16.77 2.42
CA VAL A 11 -7.09 15.82 1.35
C VAL A 11 -6.18 14.59 1.45
N LEU A 12 -4.88 14.79 1.69
CA LEU A 12 -3.93 13.69 1.84
C LEU A 12 -4.25 12.80 3.05
N ASP A 13 -4.66 13.37 4.18
CA ASP A 13 -5.11 12.62 5.36
C ASP A 13 -6.40 11.82 5.08
N LEU A 14 -7.37 12.42 4.38
CA LEU A 14 -8.60 11.74 3.99
C LEU A 14 -8.33 10.55 3.08
N GLU A 15 -7.42 10.72 2.12
CA GLU A 15 -7.01 9.66 1.19
C GLU A 15 -6.30 8.51 1.92
N LYS A 16 -5.38 8.81 2.84
CA LYS A 16 -4.77 7.79 3.72
C LYS A 16 -5.82 6.99 4.48
N MET A 17 -6.73 7.68 5.17
CA MET A 17 -7.79 7.02 5.95
C MET A 17 -8.69 6.16 5.07
N ARG A 18 -8.97 6.59 3.83
CA ARG A 18 -9.76 5.82 2.87
C ARG A 18 -9.03 4.53 2.49
N CYS A 19 -7.75 4.62 2.16
CA CYS A 19 -6.94 3.44 1.81
C CYS A 19 -6.83 2.46 2.99
N GLU A 20 -6.56 2.94 4.21
CA GLU A 20 -6.52 2.10 5.42
C GLU A 20 -7.87 1.40 5.69
N LYS A 21 -8.99 2.09 5.46
CA LYS A 21 -10.33 1.48 5.57
C LYS A 21 -10.54 0.39 4.54
N THR A 22 -10.11 0.60 3.29
CA THR A 22 -10.20 -0.42 2.23
C THR A 22 -9.41 -1.68 2.61
N VAL A 23 -8.16 -1.54 3.07
CA VAL A 23 -7.35 -2.68 3.52
C VAL A 23 -8.02 -3.41 4.69
N ASN A 24 -8.57 -2.67 5.66
CA ASN A 24 -9.31 -3.26 6.77
C ASN A 24 -10.57 -4.00 6.33
N VAL A 25 -11.27 -3.53 5.28
CA VAL A 25 -12.41 -4.26 4.70
C VAL A 25 -11.92 -5.56 4.06
N PHE A 26 -10.85 -5.52 3.26
CA PHE A 26 -10.27 -6.71 2.64
C PHE A 26 -9.88 -7.77 3.68
N ARG A 27 -9.24 -7.33 4.78
CA ARG A 27 -8.92 -8.18 5.94
C ARG A 27 -10.17 -8.80 6.55
N LYS A 28 -11.21 -8.00 6.83
CA LYS A 28 -12.44 -8.48 7.48
C LYS A 28 -13.18 -9.53 6.66
N ILE A 29 -13.23 -9.36 5.34
CA ILE A 29 -13.92 -10.30 4.46
C ILE A 29 -13.03 -11.51 4.10
N GLY A 30 -11.72 -11.43 4.37
CA GLY A 30 -10.74 -12.44 3.95
C GLY A 30 -10.64 -12.51 2.43
N LEU A 31 -10.60 -11.35 1.78
CA LEU A 31 -10.75 -11.25 0.31
C LEU A 31 -9.68 -12.07 -0.41
N TYR A 32 -8.41 -11.85 -0.08
CA TYR A 32 -7.30 -12.46 -0.79
C TYR A 32 -7.20 -13.95 -0.47
N ARG A 33 -7.44 -14.34 0.78
CA ARG A 33 -7.49 -15.76 1.15
C ARG A 33 -8.56 -16.51 0.35
N ARG A 34 -9.79 -15.99 0.28
CA ARG A 34 -10.88 -16.64 -0.48
C ARG A 34 -10.57 -16.75 -1.97
N LEU A 35 -9.93 -15.74 -2.56
CA LEU A 35 -9.50 -15.78 -3.95
C LEU A 35 -8.46 -16.90 -4.18
N LEU A 36 -7.46 -17.01 -3.31
CA LEU A 36 -6.42 -18.05 -3.40
C LEU A 36 -6.98 -19.46 -3.16
N GLU A 37 -7.84 -19.63 -2.16
CA GLU A 37 -8.54 -20.90 -1.90
C GLU A 37 -9.37 -21.33 -3.12
N SER A 38 -10.00 -20.38 -3.83
CA SER A 38 -10.77 -20.69 -5.05
C SER A 38 -9.90 -21.16 -6.22
N THR A 39 -8.60 -20.86 -6.21
CA THR A 39 -7.62 -21.34 -7.17
C THR A 39 -6.96 -22.67 -6.77
N GLY A 40 -7.36 -23.26 -5.64
CA GLY A 40 -6.84 -24.54 -5.16
C GLY A 40 -5.69 -24.43 -4.15
N THR A 41 -5.33 -23.22 -3.71
CA THR A 41 -4.31 -23.02 -2.68
C THR A 41 -4.78 -23.55 -1.34
N GLU A 42 -3.89 -24.21 -0.59
CA GLU A 42 -4.19 -24.71 0.76
C GLU A 42 -4.61 -23.55 1.69
N PRO A 43 -5.68 -23.67 2.50
CA PRO A 43 -6.19 -22.57 3.34
C PRO A 43 -5.15 -21.94 4.26
N LYS A 44 -4.22 -22.74 4.79
CA LYS A 44 -3.14 -22.25 5.64
C LYS A 44 -2.18 -21.34 4.87
N VAL A 45 -1.78 -21.77 3.66
CA VAL A 45 -0.90 -21.01 2.77
C VAL A 45 -1.62 -19.74 2.27
N ALA A 46 -2.90 -19.85 1.90
CA ALA A 46 -3.71 -18.71 1.48
C ALA A 46 -3.85 -17.63 2.58
N ALA A 47 -4.00 -18.04 3.85
CA ALA A 47 -4.06 -17.11 4.98
C ALA A 47 -2.71 -16.41 5.25
N GLU A 48 -1.60 -17.12 5.08
CA GLU A 48 -0.25 -16.55 5.22
C GLU A 48 0.02 -15.50 4.13
N ILE A 49 -0.28 -15.84 2.88
CA ILE A 49 -0.16 -14.93 1.74
C ILE A 49 -1.04 -13.69 1.95
N GLU A 50 -2.31 -13.86 2.34
CA GLU A 50 -3.19 -12.73 2.64
C GLU A 50 -2.60 -11.81 3.70
N SER A 51 -2.06 -12.37 4.78
CA SER A 51 -1.43 -11.59 5.84
C SER A 51 -0.25 -10.77 5.31
N GLN A 52 0.59 -11.36 4.46
CA GLN A 52 1.73 -10.65 3.84
C GLN A 52 1.27 -9.55 2.90
N MET A 53 0.32 -9.83 1.99
CA MET A 53 -0.22 -8.85 1.05
C MET A 53 -0.83 -7.65 1.78
N LEU A 54 -1.65 -7.88 2.80
CA LEU A 54 -2.28 -6.80 3.57
C LEU A 54 -1.24 -5.98 4.35
N SER A 55 -0.21 -6.61 4.91
CA SER A 55 0.88 -5.91 5.60
C SER A 55 1.63 -4.96 4.66
N ILE A 56 1.91 -5.40 3.44
CA ILE A 56 2.59 -4.59 2.42
C ILE A 56 1.74 -3.39 2.03
N MET A 57 0.44 -3.59 1.84
CA MET A 57 -0.47 -2.50 1.53
C MET A 57 -0.49 -1.44 2.64
N GLU A 58 -0.49 -1.85 3.91
CA GLU A 58 -0.44 -0.92 5.04
C GLU A 58 0.86 -0.12 5.07
N GLU A 59 2.00 -0.78 4.87
CA GLU A 59 3.30 -0.13 4.85
C GLU A 59 3.41 0.85 3.67
N GLY A 60 3.00 0.44 2.47
CA GLY A 60 2.97 1.29 1.28
C GLY A 60 2.09 2.54 1.45
N ILE A 61 0.93 2.42 2.10
CA ILE A 61 0.07 3.57 2.40
C ILE A 61 0.78 4.57 3.33
N LEU A 62 1.45 4.06 4.37
CA LEU A 62 2.15 4.90 5.34
C LEU A 62 3.34 5.63 4.70
N GLU A 63 4.17 4.92 3.94
CA GLU A 63 5.33 5.50 3.26
C GLU A 63 4.93 6.53 2.21
N GLN A 64 3.94 6.20 1.36
CA GLN A 64 3.41 7.12 0.37
C GLN A 64 2.91 8.40 1.01
N HIS A 65 2.13 8.25 2.10
CA HIS A 65 1.59 9.39 2.82
C HIS A 65 2.70 10.26 3.44
N MET A 66 3.74 9.65 4.00
CA MET A 66 4.89 10.38 4.54
C MET A 66 5.61 11.19 3.46
N LEU A 67 5.86 10.59 2.30
CA LEU A 67 6.48 11.26 1.15
C LEU A 67 5.64 12.43 0.65
N CYS A 68 4.34 12.22 0.41
CA CYS A 68 3.42 13.29 0.02
C CYS A 68 3.35 14.39 1.08
N SER A 69 3.35 14.04 2.36
CA SER A 69 3.25 15.01 3.45
C SER A 69 4.47 15.94 3.49
N ARG A 70 5.68 15.39 3.28
CA ARG A 70 6.92 16.19 3.16
C ARG A 70 6.79 17.21 2.02
N PHE A 71 6.30 16.78 0.86
CA PHE A 71 6.05 17.68 -0.27
C PHE A 71 5.03 18.78 0.06
N VAL A 72 3.88 18.45 0.65
CA VAL A 72 2.84 19.45 0.97
C VAL A 72 3.30 20.42 2.07
N ARG A 73 4.14 19.98 3.02
CA ARG A 73 4.79 20.88 4.00
C ARG A 73 5.83 21.81 3.37
N GLY A 74 6.28 21.50 2.14
CA GLY A 74 7.32 22.24 1.44
C GLY A 74 8.73 21.84 1.85
N GLU A 75 8.90 20.65 2.42
CA GLU A 75 10.19 20.06 2.78
C GLU A 75 10.92 19.46 1.58
N LEU A 76 10.20 19.28 0.46
CA LEU A 76 10.73 18.79 -0.81
C LEU A 76 10.39 19.77 -1.94
N ALA A 77 11.37 20.09 -2.78
CA ALA A 77 11.09 20.73 -4.05
C ALA A 77 10.35 19.75 -4.99
N PHE A 78 9.62 20.28 -5.97
CA PHE A 78 8.81 19.44 -6.88
C PHE A 78 9.65 18.38 -7.60
N ILE A 79 10.84 18.74 -8.09
CA ILE A 79 11.73 17.81 -8.80
C ILE A 79 12.21 16.69 -7.87
N GLU A 80 12.57 17.03 -6.62
CA GLU A 80 13.01 16.05 -5.62
C GLU A 80 11.88 15.10 -5.25
N PHE A 81 10.68 15.62 -5.02
CA PHE A 81 9.48 14.81 -4.77
C PHE A 81 9.22 13.81 -5.91
N VAL A 82 9.30 14.25 -7.16
CA VAL A 82 9.09 13.35 -8.32
C VAL A 82 10.15 12.24 -8.39
N GLN A 83 11.41 12.53 -8.06
CA GLN A 83 12.46 11.51 -8.03
C GLN A 83 12.25 10.52 -6.89
N GLU A 84 12.00 11.00 -5.67
CA GLU A 84 11.71 10.14 -4.52
C GLU A 84 10.45 9.29 -4.76
N TRP A 85 9.42 9.87 -5.38
CA TRP A 85 8.18 9.16 -5.73
C TRP A 85 8.43 8.02 -6.71
N LYS A 86 9.23 8.26 -7.75
CA LYS A 86 9.59 7.25 -8.74
C LYS A 86 10.36 6.10 -8.11
N VAL A 87 11.31 6.40 -7.23
CA VAL A 87 12.12 5.40 -6.52
C VAL A 87 11.22 4.56 -5.62
N TRP A 88 10.45 5.22 -4.75
CA TRP A 88 9.51 4.56 -3.85
C TRP A 88 8.52 3.66 -4.61
N TYR A 89 7.91 4.16 -5.69
CA TYR A 89 6.96 3.37 -6.47
C TYR A 89 7.61 2.14 -7.10
N GLY A 90 8.84 2.27 -7.62
CA GLY A 90 9.59 1.14 -8.16
C GLY A 90 9.91 0.08 -7.12
N GLU A 91 10.34 0.51 -5.93
CA GLU A 91 10.64 -0.40 -4.80
C GLU A 91 9.39 -1.08 -4.27
N TYR A 92 8.31 -0.32 -4.09
CA TYR A 92 7.02 -0.83 -3.63
C TYR A 92 6.40 -1.82 -4.62
N ALA A 93 6.43 -1.51 -5.92
CA ALA A 93 5.95 -2.42 -6.95
C ALA A 93 6.77 -3.72 -6.99
N ALA A 94 8.09 -3.63 -6.95
CA ALA A 94 8.95 -4.80 -6.89
C ALA A 94 8.71 -5.65 -5.63
N TRP A 95 8.36 -5.02 -4.50
CA TRP A 95 8.00 -5.74 -3.29
C TRP A 95 6.65 -6.46 -3.41
N CYS A 96 5.64 -5.78 -3.95
CA CYS A 96 4.34 -6.40 -4.26
C CYS A 96 4.50 -7.60 -5.21
N ASP A 97 5.33 -7.46 -6.24
CA ASP A 97 5.62 -8.52 -7.20
C ASP A 97 6.30 -9.72 -6.52
N ARG A 98 7.32 -9.48 -5.69
CA ARG A 98 8.00 -10.56 -4.94
C ARG A 98 7.03 -11.35 -4.08
N VAL A 99 6.20 -10.68 -3.29
CA VAL A 99 5.26 -11.37 -2.39
C VAL A 99 4.17 -12.08 -3.16
N SER A 100 3.70 -11.50 -4.27
CA SER A 100 2.73 -12.17 -5.15
C SER A 100 3.35 -13.40 -5.84
N LEU A 101 4.59 -13.31 -6.32
CA LEU A 101 5.29 -14.42 -6.99
C LEU A 101 5.67 -15.54 -6.02
N ASP A 102 6.16 -15.20 -4.83
CA ASP A 102 6.45 -16.18 -3.79
C ASP A 102 5.16 -16.90 -3.37
N ALA A 103 4.07 -16.15 -3.21
CA ALA A 103 2.74 -16.70 -2.98
C ALA A 103 2.31 -17.71 -4.07
N PHE A 104 2.47 -17.38 -5.34
CA PHE A 104 2.17 -18.31 -6.44
C PHE A 104 3.07 -19.54 -6.44
N ARG A 105 4.36 -19.40 -6.12
CA ARG A 105 5.30 -20.52 -6.07
C ARG A 105 4.99 -21.52 -4.95
N TYR A 106 4.51 -21.04 -3.80
CA TYR A 106 4.07 -21.93 -2.71
C TYR A 106 2.70 -22.56 -2.94
N ALA A 107 1.92 -22.03 -3.89
CA ALA A 107 0.58 -22.51 -4.22
C ALA A 107 0.51 -23.50 -5.40
N ALA A 108 1.58 -23.63 -6.20
CA ALA A 108 1.70 -24.54 -7.34
C ALA A 108 2.38 -25.86 -6.96
#